data_AF-A0A0M5JAD9-F1
#
_entry.id   AF-A0A0M5JAD9-F1
#
_cell.length_a   1.000
_cell.length_b   1.000
_cell.length_c   1.000
_cell.angle_alpha   90.00
_cell.angle_beta   90.00
_cell.angle_gamma   90.00
#
_symmetry.space_group_name_H-M   'P 1'
#
loop_
_entity.id
_entity.type
_entity.pdbx_description
1 polymer ?
#
loop_
_entity_poly.entity_id
_entity_poly.type
_entity_poly.pdbx_seq_one_letter_code
_entity_poly.pdbx_strand_id
1 'polypeptide(L)'
;MQTVDIDEALLTTHLSRTDPLVSDYMRQRESPLHVDVFHGSVADSSAELLNTDVVIALELIEHVYDDVLSKIPHNIFGYMHPKIVIISTPNADFNVIFTRFSPLLPNGFRHHDHKFEWTRAEFKAWCLDITEKYPNYMCSIFGVGEAPAGDESVGNVSQIALFVRKDLLDMPLVEPFNAQPEANCETPYRNLHSVDFPFFKDTRTTEEKIWTQVQYELHRATYREDYYDADRYVYKIAIAEILRCVEYLGATAEILQQLLLENKKQMENGYVIIEEDNYSSDHDSHDYSQDAQEQVEDANCTNEVENWDA
;
A
#
# COMPACT_ATOMS: atom_id res chain seq x y z
N MET A 1 -3.09 -7.74 2.79
CA MET A 1 -2.98 -7.96 1.33
C MET A 1 -2.94 -9.45 1.12
N GLN A 2 -3.61 -9.94 0.09
CA GLN A 2 -3.62 -11.36 -0.24
C GLN A 2 -3.34 -11.50 -1.73
N THR A 3 -2.51 -12.47 -2.10
CA THR A 3 -2.23 -12.86 -3.48
C THR A 3 -2.61 -14.32 -3.67
N VAL A 4 -3.22 -14.65 -4.79
CA VAL A 4 -3.65 -16.01 -5.14
C VAL A 4 -3.18 -16.33 -6.54
N ASP A 5 -2.56 -17.48 -6.72
CA ASP A 5 -2.20 -18.00 -8.05
C ASP A 5 -2.27 -19.53 -8.06
N ILE A 6 -2.51 -20.10 -9.23
CA ILE A 6 -2.49 -21.56 -9.47
C ILE A 6 -1.06 -22.07 -9.71
N ASP A 7 -0.11 -21.21 -10.08
CA ASP A 7 1.28 -21.57 -10.33
C ASP A 7 2.10 -21.54 -9.04
N GLU A 8 2.07 -22.65 -8.30
CA GLU A 8 2.86 -22.83 -7.08
C GLU A 8 4.37 -22.62 -7.30
N ALA A 9 4.91 -23.03 -8.45
CA ALA A 9 6.34 -22.93 -8.71
C ALA A 9 6.76 -21.46 -8.88
N LEU A 10 5.94 -20.69 -9.60
CA LEU A 10 6.13 -19.24 -9.74
C LEU A 10 6.04 -18.55 -8.39
N LEU A 11 5.00 -18.84 -7.61
CA LEU A 11 4.83 -18.27 -6.27
C LEU A 11 6.04 -18.58 -5.38
N THR A 12 6.44 -19.85 -5.30
CA THR A 12 7.56 -20.31 -4.47
C THR A 12 8.87 -19.61 -4.84
N THR A 13 9.11 -19.41 -6.13
CA THR A 13 10.31 -18.72 -6.64
C THR A 13 10.37 -17.25 -6.18
N HIS A 14 9.22 -16.63 -5.93
CA HIS A 14 9.11 -15.18 -5.69
C HIS A 14 8.63 -14.80 -4.29
N LEU A 15 8.48 -15.74 -3.35
CA LEU A 15 7.96 -15.47 -2.00
C LEU A 15 8.72 -14.35 -1.29
N SER A 16 10.04 -14.33 -1.41
CA SER A 16 10.90 -13.31 -0.77
C SER A 16 10.63 -11.88 -1.25
N ARG A 17 9.95 -11.68 -2.39
CA ARG A 17 9.51 -10.34 -2.84
C ARG A 17 8.37 -9.77 -2.02
N THR A 18 7.70 -10.59 -1.23
CA THR A 18 6.63 -10.17 -0.31
C THR A 18 7.15 -9.82 1.08
N ASP A 19 8.41 -10.13 1.38
CA ASP A 19 9.03 -9.83 2.67
C ASP A 19 9.35 -8.33 2.82
N PRO A 20 9.31 -7.81 4.06
CA PRO A 20 9.72 -6.44 4.33
C PRO A 20 11.19 -6.21 3.96
N LEU A 21 11.45 -5.09 3.32
CA LEU A 21 12.80 -4.63 3.03
C LEU A 21 13.44 -4.05 4.30
N VAL A 22 14.77 -3.94 4.33
CA VAL A 22 15.50 -3.27 5.42
C VAL A 22 14.98 -1.84 5.66
N SER A 23 14.58 -1.15 4.59
CA SER A 23 13.97 0.17 4.69
C SER A 23 12.65 0.20 5.47
N ASP A 24 11.86 -0.88 5.44
CA ASP A 24 10.59 -0.96 6.19
C ASP A 24 10.85 -1.04 7.70
N TYR A 25 11.96 -1.64 8.13
CA TYR A 25 12.35 -1.66 9.54
C TYR A 25 12.89 -0.31 10.03
N MET A 26 13.59 0.42 9.17
CA MET A 26 14.11 1.76 9.49
C MET A 26 13.01 2.83 9.46
N ARG A 27 12.05 2.69 8.56
CA ARG A 27 10.89 3.59 8.41
C ARG A 27 9.61 2.76 8.50
N GLN A 28 9.25 2.46 9.75
CA GLN A 28 8.09 1.64 10.05
C GLN A 28 6.80 2.30 9.60
N ARG A 29 5.83 1.46 9.25
CA ARG A 29 4.50 1.88 8.81
C ARG A 29 3.71 2.48 9.97
N GLU A 30 2.80 3.41 9.69
CA GLU A 30 1.84 3.94 10.68
C GLU A 30 0.72 2.95 11.00
N SER A 31 0.38 2.09 10.03
CA SER A 31 -0.64 1.07 10.17
C SER A 31 -0.08 -0.33 9.87
N PRO A 32 -0.61 -1.39 10.52
CA PRO A 32 -0.22 -2.76 10.23
C PRO A 32 -0.43 -3.12 8.77
N LEU A 33 0.45 -3.96 8.23
CA LEU A 33 0.26 -4.60 6.93
C LEU A 33 0.63 -6.08 7.09
N HIS A 34 -0.38 -6.93 6.89
CA HIS A 34 -0.22 -8.37 6.76
C HIS A 34 -0.27 -8.75 5.29
N VAL A 35 0.59 -9.66 4.85
CA VAL A 35 0.62 -10.17 3.47
C VAL A 35 0.53 -11.69 3.50
N ASP A 36 -0.45 -12.25 2.79
CA ASP A 36 -0.59 -13.68 2.54
C ASP A 36 -0.40 -14.01 1.06
N VAL A 37 0.26 -15.13 0.79
CA VAL A 37 0.39 -15.72 -0.55
C VAL A 37 -0.24 -17.12 -0.53
N PHE A 38 -1.26 -17.31 -1.36
CA PHE A 38 -2.01 -18.56 -1.46
C PHE A 38 -1.78 -19.24 -2.81
N HIS A 39 -1.60 -20.56 -2.76
CA HIS A 39 -1.79 -21.43 -3.91
C HIS A 39 -3.26 -21.84 -3.99
N GLY A 40 -3.94 -21.44 -5.06
CA GLY A 40 -5.37 -21.68 -5.24
C GLY A 40 -5.91 -21.13 -6.56
N SER A 41 -7.10 -21.56 -6.94
CA SER A 41 -7.77 -21.09 -8.15
C SER A 41 -8.78 -20.00 -7.84
N VAL A 42 -8.74 -18.89 -8.59
CA VAL A 42 -9.71 -17.78 -8.47
C VAL A 42 -11.17 -18.18 -8.72
N ALA A 43 -11.40 -19.37 -9.30
CA ALA A 43 -12.74 -19.94 -9.48
C ALA A 43 -13.30 -20.62 -8.22
N ASP A 44 -12.46 -20.91 -7.23
CA ASP A 44 -12.85 -21.62 -6.02
C ASP A 44 -13.16 -20.64 -4.87
N SER A 45 -14.27 -20.89 -4.17
CA SER A 45 -14.66 -20.11 -3.00
C SER A 45 -13.90 -20.59 -1.76
N SER A 46 -13.17 -19.67 -1.13
CA SER A 46 -12.34 -19.94 0.05
C SER A 46 -12.63 -18.91 1.13
N ALA A 47 -12.73 -19.34 2.39
CA ALA A 47 -13.07 -18.47 3.51
C ALA A 47 -12.03 -17.35 3.74
N GLU A 48 -10.79 -17.58 3.34
CA GLU A 48 -9.67 -16.65 3.35
C GLU A 48 -9.94 -15.39 2.51
N LEU A 49 -10.81 -15.49 1.50
CA LEU A 49 -11.17 -14.41 0.59
C LEU A 49 -12.38 -13.57 1.06
N LEU A 50 -12.97 -13.90 2.21
CA LEU A 50 -14.07 -13.14 2.77
C LEU A 50 -13.56 -11.84 3.39
N ASN A 51 -14.43 -10.84 3.48
CA ASN A 51 -14.11 -9.50 3.99
C ASN A 51 -13.02 -8.76 3.19
N THR A 52 -12.74 -9.19 1.95
CA THR A 52 -11.88 -8.45 1.03
C THR A 52 -12.59 -7.18 0.55
N ASP A 53 -11.99 -6.02 0.80
CA ASP A 53 -12.55 -4.75 0.33
C ASP A 53 -12.38 -4.54 -1.18
N VAL A 54 -11.25 -4.98 -1.75
CA VAL A 54 -10.89 -4.74 -3.15
C VAL A 54 -10.32 -6.00 -3.77
N VAL A 55 -10.86 -6.40 -4.92
CA VAL A 55 -10.33 -7.48 -5.76
C VAL A 55 -9.71 -6.88 -7.02
N ILE A 56 -8.52 -7.36 -7.39
CA ILE A 56 -7.79 -6.92 -8.57
C ILE A 56 -7.39 -8.16 -9.36
N ALA A 57 -7.92 -8.30 -10.58
CA ALA A 57 -7.61 -9.38 -11.52
C ALA A 57 -7.10 -8.75 -12.82
N LEU A 58 -5.78 -8.58 -12.91
CA LEU A 58 -5.14 -7.94 -14.07
C LEU A 58 -4.66 -9.00 -15.05
N GLU A 59 -5.10 -8.88 -16.30
CA GLU A 59 -4.71 -9.77 -17.41
C GLU A 59 -4.79 -11.26 -17.00
N LEU A 60 -5.94 -11.64 -16.44
CA LEU A 60 -6.17 -12.97 -15.86
C LEU A 60 -7.22 -13.76 -16.63
N ILE A 61 -8.34 -13.12 -16.97
CA ILE A 61 -9.52 -13.84 -17.45
C ILE A 61 -9.28 -14.49 -18.81
N GLU A 62 -8.41 -13.93 -19.64
CA GLU A 62 -8.00 -14.48 -20.94
C GLU A 62 -7.16 -15.75 -20.83
N HIS A 63 -6.61 -16.07 -19.66
CA HIS A 63 -5.81 -17.28 -19.42
C HIS A 63 -6.65 -18.49 -18.99
N VAL A 64 -7.95 -18.32 -18.77
CA VAL A 64 -8.83 -19.40 -18.30
C VAL A 64 -9.79 -19.89 -19.40
N TYR A 65 -10.16 -21.16 -19.33
CA TYR A 65 -11.20 -21.74 -20.19
C TYR A 65 -12.61 -21.35 -19.70
N ASP A 66 -13.62 -21.48 -20.58
CA ASP A 66 -15.00 -21.04 -20.32
C ASP A 66 -15.62 -21.63 -19.04
N ASP A 67 -15.29 -22.88 -18.70
CA ASP A 67 -15.80 -23.55 -17.50
C ASP A 67 -15.27 -22.91 -16.20
N VAL A 68 -14.03 -22.43 -16.21
CA VAL A 68 -13.41 -21.68 -15.11
C VAL A 68 -13.90 -20.22 -15.14
N LEU A 69 -13.93 -19.59 -16.31
CA LEU A 69 -14.38 -18.21 -16.51
C LEU A 69 -15.80 -17.99 -15.97
N SER A 70 -16.69 -18.96 -16.19
CA SER A 70 -18.08 -18.90 -15.70
C SER A 70 -18.21 -18.88 -14.17
N LYS A 71 -17.21 -19.40 -13.45
CA LYS A 71 -17.18 -19.46 -11.98
C LYS A 71 -16.58 -18.22 -11.33
N ILE A 72 -15.69 -17.51 -12.04
CA ILE A 72 -15.02 -16.31 -11.50
C ILE A 72 -16.03 -15.26 -11.01
N PRO A 73 -17.07 -14.87 -11.77
CA PRO A 73 -18.06 -13.92 -11.27
C PRO A 73 -18.84 -14.43 -10.07
N HIS A 74 -19.13 -15.73 -10.00
CA HIS A 74 -19.80 -16.33 -8.85
C HIS A 74 -18.94 -16.20 -7.59
N ASN A 75 -17.65 -16.52 -7.68
CA ASN A 75 -16.75 -16.39 -6.55
C ASN A 75 -16.61 -14.92 -6.11
N ILE A 76 -16.30 -14.02 -7.04
CA ILE A 76 -16.04 -12.61 -6.71
C ILE A 76 -17.32 -11.90 -6.24
N PHE A 77 -18.38 -11.91 -7.04
CA PHE A 77 -19.56 -11.09 -6.79
C PHE A 77 -20.64 -11.78 -5.96
N GLY A 78 -20.69 -13.12 -5.96
CA GLY A 78 -21.68 -13.91 -5.23
C GLY A 78 -21.19 -14.48 -3.89
N TYR A 79 -19.88 -14.69 -3.73
CA TYR A 79 -19.31 -15.22 -2.49
C TYR A 79 -18.52 -14.15 -1.72
N MET A 80 -17.49 -13.56 -2.32
CA MET A 80 -16.60 -12.59 -1.66
C MET A 80 -17.27 -11.25 -1.35
N HIS A 81 -18.16 -10.79 -2.23
CA HIS A 81 -18.86 -9.49 -2.14
C HIS A 81 -17.95 -8.27 -1.88
N PRO A 82 -16.81 -8.10 -2.57
CA PRO A 82 -15.90 -7.00 -2.32
C PRO A 82 -16.54 -5.65 -2.66
N LYS A 83 -16.04 -4.58 -2.04
CA LYS A 83 -16.57 -3.24 -2.32
C LYS A 83 -16.17 -2.74 -3.71
N ILE A 84 -14.98 -3.13 -4.19
CA ILE A 84 -14.43 -2.75 -5.49
C ILE A 84 -13.86 -3.99 -6.19
N VAL A 85 -14.09 -4.12 -7.50
CA VAL A 85 -13.44 -5.13 -8.36
C VAL A 85 -12.84 -4.44 -9.57
N ILE A 86 -11.58 -4.72 -9.88
CA ILE A 86 -10.89 -4.25 -11.07
C ILE A 86 -10.51 -5.48 -11.89
N ILE A 87 -10.99 -5.56 -13.12
CA ILE A 87 -10.68 -6.65 -14.05
C ILE A 87 -10.10 -6.04 -15.33
N SER A 88 -8.93 -6.49 -15.76
CA SER A 88 -8.39 -6.11 -17.07
C SER A 88 -8.21 -7.32 -17.97
N THR A 89 -8.25 -7.07 -19.27
CA THR A 89 -7.98 -8.05 -20.32
C THR A 89 -7.54 -7.34 -21.61
N PRO A 90 -6.83 -8.00 -22.54
CA PRO A 90 -6.52 -7.45 -23.84
C PRO A 90 -7.76 -7.00 -24.62
N ASN A 91 -7.64 -5.92 -25.40
CA ASN A 91 -8.67 -5.48 -26.35
C ASN A 91 -8.36 -5.97 -27.78
N ALA A 92 -9.06 -6.99 -28.25
CA ALA A 92 -8.84 -7.55 -29.59
C ALA A 92 -9.03 -6.54 -30.74
N ASP A 93 -9.87 -5.50 -30.56
CA ASP A 93 -10.03 -4.45 -31.58
C ASP A 93 -8.71 -3.73 -31.87
N PHE A 94 -7.80 -3.65 -30.88
CA PHE A 94 -6.50 -3.01 -31.02
C PHE A 94 -5.51 -3.85 -31.83
N ASN A 95 -5.74 -5.16 -31.98
CA ASN A 95 -4.75 -6.08 -32.57
C ASN A 95 -4.34 -5.69 -34.00
N VAL A 96 -5.22 -5.03 -34.75
CA VAL A 96 -4.91 -4.48 -36.07
C VAL A 96 -3.70 -3.54 -36.05
N ILE A 97 -3.48 -2.81 -34.96
CA ILE A 97 -2.33 -1.91 -34.80
C ILE A 97 -1.05 -2.72 -34.63
N PHE A 98 -1.07 -3.79 -33.84
CA PHE A 98 0.12 -4.63 -33.63
C PHE A 98 0.60 -5.31 -34.91
N THR A 99 -0.31 -5.68 -35.82
CA THR A 99 0.07 -6.28 -37.11
C THR A 99 0.98 -5.38 -37.97
N ARG A 100 1.02 -4.08 -37.70
CA ARG A 100 1.90 -3.12 -38.39
C ARG A 100 3.37 -3.28 -37.99
N PHE A 101 3.64 -3.87 -36.82
CA PHE A 101 4.97 -4.00 -36.23
C PHE A 101 5.41 -5.46 -36.09
N SER A 102 4.49 -6.38 -35.81
CA SER A 102 4.77 -7.80 -35.64
C SER A 102 3.55 -8.65 -36.01
N PRO A 103 3.73 -9.82 -36.63
CA PRO A 103 2.61 -10.70 -36.90
C PRO A 103 2.01 -11.21 -35.59
N LEU A 104 0.68 -11.33 -35.57
CA LEU A 104 -0.03 -12.04 -34.51
C LEU A 104 0.20 -13.55 -34.66
N LEU A 105 -0.19 -14.30 -33.65
CA LEU A 105 -0.24 -15.76 -33.74
C LEU A 105 -1.26 -16.22 -34.80
N PRO A 106 -1.18 -17.46 -35.30
CA PRO A 106 -2.11 -17.97 -36.31
C PRO A 106 -3.59 -17.93 -35.91
N ASN A 107 -3.88 -17.93 -34.60
CA ASN A 107 -5.23 -17.78 -34.04
C ASN A 107 -5.67 -16.31 -33.87
N GLY A 108 -4.82 -15.34 -34.22
CA GLY A 108 -5.09 -13.91 -34.09
C GLY A 108 -4.76 -13.31 -32.72
N PHE A 109 -4.21 -14.09 -31.78
CA PHE A 109 -3.88 -13.63 -30.43
C PHE A 109 -2.48 -13.01 -30.34
N ARG A 110 -2.29 -12.18 -29.32
CA ARG A 110 -1.02 -11.57 -28.91
C ARG A 110 -0.11 -12.55 -28.18
N HIS A 111 -0.70 -13.52 -27.48
CA HIS A 111 0.04 -14.44 -26.62
C HIS A 111 -0.45 -15.88 -26.78
N HIS A 112 0.47 -16.83 -26.68
CA HIS A 112 0.23 -18.25 -26.94
C HIS A 112 -0.60 -18.93 -25.85
N ASP A 113 -0.58 -18.35 -24.65
CA ASP A 113 -1.33 -18.85 -23.50
C ASP A 113 -2.73 -18.23 -23.37
N HIS A 114 -3.12 -17.28 -24.23
CA HIS A 114 -4.50 -16.78 -24.21
C HIS A 114 -5.46 -17.84 -24.75
N LYS A 115 -6.60 -18.01 -24.07
CA LYS A 115 -7.71 -18.87 -24.46
C LYS A 115 -8.75 -18.11 -25.29
N PHE A 116 -8.85 -16.81 -25.08
CA PHE A 116 -9.61 -15.87 -25.90
C PHE A 116 -8.97 -14.48 -25.86
N GLU A 117 -9.34 -13.60 -26.79
CA GLU A 117 -9.12 -12.17 -26.69
C GLU A 117 -10.40 -11.46 -27.11
N TRP A 118 -11.01 -10.72 -26.19
CA TRP A 118 -12.31 -10.09 -26.43
C TRP A 118 -12.17 -8.73 -27.10
N THR A 119 -13.07 -8.46 -28.03
CA THR A 119 -13.38 -7.11 -28.51
C THR A 119 -13.99 -6.28 -27.37
N ARG A 120 -14.05 -4.95 -27.54
CA ARG A 120 -14.76 -4.08 -26.57
C ARG A 120 -16.23 -4.43 -26.43
N ALA A 121 -16.85 -4.92 -27.51
CA ALA A 121 -18.25 -5.30 -27.50
C ALA A 121 -18.48 -6.55 -26.63
N GLU A 122 -17.63 -7.57 -26.78
CA GLU A 122 -17.71 -8.81 -26.00
C GLU A 122 -17.41 -8.57 -24.52
N PHE A 123 -16.34 -7.82 -24.21
CA PHE A 123 -16.01 -7.48 -22.82
C PHE A 123 -17.11 -6.67 -22.15
N LYS A 124 -17.69 -5.69 -22.87
CA LYS A 124 -18.85 -4.94 -22.37
C LYS A 124 -20.06 -5.82 -22.13
N ALA A 125 -20.37 -6.74 -23.04
CA ALA A 125 -21.49 -7.66 -22.87
C ALA A 125 -21.31 -8.54 -21.63
N TRP A 126 -20.11 -9.07 -21.42
CA TRP A 126 -19.76 -9.85 -20.23
C TRP A 126 -19.91 -9.04 -18.94
N CYS A 127 -19.42 -7.79 -18.92
CA CYS A 127 -19.57 -6.91 -17.76
C CYS A 127 -21.05 -6.60 -17.44
N LEU A 128 -21.88 -6.41 -18.48
CA LEU A 128 -23.30 -6.16 -18.31
C LEU A 128 -24.04 -7.37 -17.74
N ASP A 129 -23.74 -8.57 -18.24
CA ASP A 129 -24.28 -9.85 -17.71
C ASP A 129 -23.94 -10.04 -16.22
N ILE A 130 -22.72 -9.67 -15.80
CA ILE A 130 -22.35 -9.65 -14.38
C ILE A 130 -23.24 -8.70 -13.60
N THR A 131 -23.42 -7.45 -14.04
CA THR A 131 -24.25 -6.49 -13.31
C THR A 131 -25.75 -6.83 -13.31
N GLU A 132 -26.22 -7.61 -14.29
CA GLU A 132 -27.58 -8.14 -14.31
C GLU A 132 -27.75 -9.25 -13.26
N LYS A 133 -26.77 -10.16 -13.16
CA LYS A 133 -26.75 -11.26 -12.17
C LYS A 133 -26.48 -10.79 -10.74
N TYR A 134 -25.65 -9.77 -10.58
CA TYR A 134 -25.23 -9.20 -9.30
C TYR A 134 -25.64 -7.73 -9.22
N PRO A 135 -26.94 -7.44 -9.01
CA PRO A 135 -27.50 -6.10 -9.15
C PRO A 135 -27.04 -5.10 -8.08
N ASN A 136 -26.25 -5.54 -7.10
CA ASN A 136 -25.61 -4.69 -6.10
C ASN A 136 -24.37 -3.97 -6.61
N TYR A 137 -23.93 -4.22 -7.85
CA TYR A 137 -22.76 -3.59 -8.45
C TYR A 137 -23.13 -2.66 -9.60
N MET A 138 -22.31 -1.63 -9.78
CA MET A 138 -22.24 -0.81 -10.99
C MET A 138 -20.92 -1.09 -11.69
N CYS A 139 -20.90 -0.98 -13.02
CA CYS A 139 -19.70 -1.18 -13.83
C CYS A 139 -19.39 0.07 -14.67
N SER A 140 -18.11 0.41 -14.76
CA SER A 140 -17.57 1.36 -15.74
C SER A 140 -16.39 0.73 -16.47
N ILE A 141 -16.29 0.97 -17.78
CA ILE A 141 -15.23 0.43 -18.63
C ILE A 141 -14.35 1.58 -19.13
N PHE A 142 -13.05 1.43 -18.98
CA PHE A 142 -12.00 2.31 -19.51
C PHE A 142 -10.82 1.45 -20.00
N GLY A 143 -9.65 2.05 -20.24
CA GLY A 143 -8.48 1.28 -20.65
C GLY A 143 -7.17 2.03 -20.52
N VAL A 144 -6.08 1.34 -20.86
CA VAL A 144 -4.71 1.86 -20.83
C VAL A 144 -4.00 1.62 -22.16
N GLY A 145 -3.08 2.52 -22.52
CA GLY A 145 -2.41 2.54 -23.82
C GLY A 145 -3.34 3.11 -24.89
N GLU A 146 -3.24 4.40 -25.16
CA GLU A 146 -4.05 5.07 -26.18
C GLU A 146 -3.66 4.63 -27.59
N ALA A 147 -4.64 4.62 -28.49
CA ALA A 147 -4.37 4.39 -29.90
C ALA A 147 -3.51 5.53 -30.48
N PRO A 148 -2.67 5.23 -31.50
CA PRO A 148 -2.02 6.26 -32.29
C PRO A 148 -3.06 7.22 -32.90
N ALA A 149 -2.65 8.47 -33.12
CA ALA A 149 -3.50 9.48 -33.74
C ALA A 149 -4.02 9.01 -35.11
N GLY A 150 -5.34 9.12 -35.33
CA GLY A 150 -6.04 8.66 -36.52
C GLY A 150 -6.61 7.24 -36.44
N ASP A 151 -6.30 6.48 -35.38
CA ASP A 151 -6.84 5.14 -35.14
C ASP A 151 -7.70 5.06 -33.86
N GLU A 152 -8.18 6.19 -33.32
CA GLU A 152 -8.88 6.27 -32.02
C GLU A 152 -10.10 5.33 -31.92
N SER A 153 -10.67 4.97 -33.06
CA SER A 153 -11.80 4.04 -33.16
C SER A 153 -11.51 2.66 -32.55
N VAL A 154 -10.26 2.19 -32.46
CA VAL A 154 -9.91 0.87 -31.90
C VAL A 154 -9.89 0.84 -30.37
N GLY A 155 -9.88 2.00 -29.73
CA GLY A 155 -9.81 2.12 -28.26
C GLY A 155 -8.41 1.88 -27.69
N ASN A 156 -8.35 1.46 -26.44
CA ASN A 156 -7.10 1.24 -25.72
C ASN A 156 -6.48 -0.15 -25.97
N VAL A 157 -5.19 -0.32 -25.66
CA VAL A 157 -4.46 -1.60 -25.78
C VAL A 157 -5.07 -2.68 -24.87
N SER A 158 -5.27 -2.33 -23.60
CA SER A 158 -5.97 -3.16 -22.62
C SER A 158 -7.21 -2.42 -22.15
N GLN A 159 -8.29 -3.19 -21.94
CA GLN A 159 -9.56 -2.70 -21.45
C GLN A 159 -9.72 -3.14 -19.99
N ILE A 160 -10.32 -2.26 -19.18
CA ILE A 160 -10.43 -2.40 -17.74
C ILE A 160 -11.89 -2.15 -17.35
N ALA A 161 -12.47 -3.09 -16.61
CA ALA A 161 -13.76 -2.93 -15.97
C ALA A 161 -13.55 -2.65 -14.47
N LEU A 162 -14.11 -1.54 -14.01
CA LEU A 162 -14.23 -1.20 -12.60
C LEU A 162 -15.66 -1.46 -12.16
N PHE A 163 -15.82 -2.41 -11.25
CA PHE A 163 -17.08 -2.65 -10.56
C PHE A 163 -17.02 -2.03 -9.17
N VAL A 164 -18.07 -1.29 -8.81
CA VAL A 164 -18.21 -0.67 -7.48
C VAL A 164 -19.54 -1.10 -6.90
N ARG A 165 -19.49 -1.53 -5.64
CA ARG A 165 -20.68 -1.91 -4.88
C ARG A 165 -21.52 -0.65 -4.58
N LYS A 166 -22.83 -0.73 -4.75
CA LYS A 166 -23.75 0.42 -4.70
C LYS A 166 -23.70 1.20 -3.38
N ASP A 167 -23.43 0.53 -2.26
CA ASP A 167 -23.31 1.17 -0.94
C ASP A 167 -22.10 2.11 -0.83
N LEU A 168 -21.01 1.86 -1.56
CA LEU A 168 -19.90 2.82 -1.68
C LEU A 168 -20.26 4.08 -2.47
N LEU A 169 -21.36 4.05 -3.22
CA LEU A 169 -21.85 5.15 -4.04
C LEU A 169 -23.05 5.86 -3.39
N ASP A 170 -23.28 5.63 -2.10
CA ASP A 170 -24.45 6.10 -1.35
C ASP A 170 -25.79 5.65 -1.98
N MET A 171 -25.78 4.52 -2.70
CA MET A 171 -26.97 3.91 -3.30
C MET A 171 -27.45 2.71 -2.47
N PRO A 172 -28.77 2.48 -2.39
CA PRO A 172 -29.29 1.32 -1.69
C PRO A 172 -28.90 0.03 -2.42
N LEU A 173 -28.59 -1.00 -1.64
CA LEU A 173 -28.43 -2.36 -2.14
C LEU A 173 -29.79 -2.90 -2.60
N VAL A 174 -29.80 -3.62 -3.71
CA VAL A 174 -30.98 -4.29 -4.26
C VAL A 174 -31.30 -5.53 -3.40
N GLU A 175 -30.27 -6.24 -2.97
CA GLU A 175 -30.39 -7.43 -2.13
C GLU A 175 -29.49 -7.30 -0.89
N PRO A 176 -29.97 -7.65 0.32
CA PRO A 176 -29.14 -7.61 1.53
C PRO A 176 -28.07 -8.71 1.50
N PHE A 177 -26.86 -8.39 1.96
CA PHE A 177 -25.78 -9.37 2.09
C PHE A 177 -26.07 -10.34 3.24
N ASN A 178 -26.12 -11.64 2.96
CA ASN A 178 -25.96 -12.64 4.01
C ASN A 178 -24.47 -12.75 4.33
N ALA A 179 -24.05 -12.11 5.43
CA ALA A 179 -22.65 -12.08 5.89
C ALA A 179 -22.13 -13.43 6.43
N GLN A 180 -22.89 -14.52 6.27
CA GLN A 180 -22.50 -15.84 6.75
C GLN A 180 -22.46 -16.81 5.56
N PRO A 181 -21.26 -17.20 5.10
CA PRO A 181 -21.13 -18.36 4.26
C PRO A 181 -21.63 -19.58 5.03
N GLU A 182 -22.23 -20.55 4.33
CA GLU A 182 -22.51 -21.85 4.92
C GLU A 182 -21.20 -22.42 5.49
N ALA A 183 -21.20 -22.83 6.76
CA ALA A 183 -20.03 -23.11 7.59
C ALA A 183 -19.18 -24.33 7.18
N ASN A 184 -19.30 -24.82 5.95
CA ASN A 184 -18.72 -26.06 5.46
C ASN A 184 -17.90 -25.90 4.16
N CYS A 185 -17.32 -24.72 3.91
CA CYS A 185 -16.26 -24.63 2.90
C CYS A 185 -14.97 -25.21 3.50
N GLU A 186 -14.60 -26.43 3.10
CA GLU A 186 -13.18 -26.80 3.10
C GLU A 186 -12.39 -25.67 2.42
N THR A 187 -11.22 -25.31 2.96
CA THR A 187 -10.39 -24.25 2.39
C THR A 187 -9.59 -24.84 1.22
N PRO A 188 -10.01 -24.62 -0.05
CA PRO A 188 -9.27 -25.16 -1.20
C PRO A 188 -7.86 -24.55 -1.31
N TYR A 189 -7.64 -23.41 -0.66
CA TYR A 189 -6.39 -22.68 -0.77
C TYR A 189 -5.37 -23.19 0.23
N ARG A 190 -4.12 -23.26 -0.21
CA ARG A 190 -2.99 -23.52 0.67
C ARG A 190 -2.18 -22.24 0.83
N ASN A 191 -2.07 -21.76 2.06
CA ASN A 191 -1.15 -20.68 2.41
C ASN A 191 0.29 -21.16 2.20
N LEU A 192 1.04 -20.45 1.34
CA LEU A 192 2.45 -20.71 1.08
C LEU A 192 3.36 -19.81 1.91
N HIS A 193 2.91 -18.58 2.19
CA HIS A 193 3.68 -17.58 2.90
C HIS A 193 2.75 -16.57 3.57
N SER A 194 3.11 -16.19 4.79
CA SER A 194 2.45 -15.13 5.56
C SER A 194 3.52 -14.28 6.21
N VAL A 195 3.43 -12.95 6.06
CA VAL A 195 4.41 -12.03 6.62
C VAL A 195 3.76 -10.75 7.12
N ASP A 196 4.19 -10.33 8.30
CA ASP A 196 3.81 -9.05 8.90
C ASP A 196 4.91 -8.02 8.65
N PHE A 197 4.50 -6.85 8.16
CA PHE A 197 5.41 -5.73 8.01
C PHE A 197 5.63 -5.01 9.36
N PRO A 198 6.85 -4.53 9.62
CA PRO A 198 7.12 -3.73 10.80
C PRO A 198 6.27 -2.44 10.76
N PHE A 199 5.57 -2.18 11.86
CA PHE A 199 4.78 -0.97 12.02
C PHE A 199 5.04 -0.38 13.41
N PHE A 200 5.10 0.95 13.47
CA PHE A 200 5.31 1.65 14.71
C PHE A 200 3.97 1.86 15.40
N LYS A 201 3.81 1.26 16.58
CA LYS A 201 2.70 1.56 17.46
C LYS A 201 3.17 2.57 18.51
N ASP A 202 2.75 3.82 18.36
CA ASP A 202 2.99 4.83 19.38
C ASP A 202 2.16 4.51 20.62
N THR A 203 2.77 3.90 21.63
CA THR A 203 2.14 3.54 22.89
C THR A 203 2.03 4.70 23.88
N ARG A 204 2.56 5.88 23.54
CA ARG A 204 2.51 7.05 24.41
C ARG A 204 1.07 7.50 24.64
N THR A 205 0.78 7.98 25.83
CA THR A 205 -0.48 8.67 26.14
C THR A 205 -0.57 9.98 25.38
N THR A 206 -1.78 10.54 25.27
CA THR A 206 -1.97 11.88 24.67
C THR A 206 -1.11 12.93 25.36
N GLU A 207 -1.03 12.87 26.70
CA GLU A 207 -0.21 13.77 27.52
C GLU A 207 1.28 13.65 27.22
N GLU A 208 1.80 12.44 27.09
CA GLU A 208 3.21 12.20 26.74
C GLU A 208 3.56 12.69 25.33
N LYS A 209 2.62 12.55 24.37
CA LYS A 209 2.78 13.08 23.01
C LYS A 209 2.80 14.61 23.01
N ILE A 210 1.85 15.22 23.71
CA ILE A 210 1.80 16.68 23.91
C ILE A 210 3.10 17.15 24.54
N TRP A 211 3.55 16.50 25.62
CA TRP A 211 4.76 16.89 26.32
C TRP A 211 6.01 16.77 25.45
N THR A 212 6.16 15.69 24.69
CA THR A 212 7.27 15.53 23.75
C THR A 212 7.31 16.69 22.75
N GLN A 213 6.15 17.08 22.22
CA GLN A 213 6.04 18.22 21.30
C GLN A 213 6.35 19.54 22.00
N VAL A 214 5.90 19.75 23.25
CA VAL A 214 6.26 20.92 24.06
C VAL A 214 7.77 21.00 24.26
N GLN A 215 8.43 19.89 24.60
CA GLN A 215 9.89 19.85 24.75
C GLN A 215 10.60 20.21 23.45
N TYR A 216 10.13 19.69 22.31
CA TYR A 216 10.65 20.06 21.00
C TYR A 216 10.47 21.56 20.71
N GLU A 217 9.32 22.14 21.03
CA GLU A 217 9.05 23.58 20.83
C GLU A 217 9.93 24.47 21.72
N LEU A 218 10.12 24.08 22.99
CA LEU A 218 11.04 24.76 23.90
C LEU A 218 12.48 24.67 23.37
N HIS A 219 12.93 23.48 22.96
CA HIS A 219 14.27 23.30 22.40
C HIS A 219 14.45 24.08 21.10
N ARG A 220 13.46 24.09 20.20
CA ARG A 220 13.51 24.86 18.96
C ARG A 220 13.58 26.37 19.21
N ALA A 221 12.96 26.86 20.28
CA ALA A 221 12.96 28.27 20.64
C ALA A 221 14.36 28.78 21.03
N THR A 222 15.25 27.93 21.55
CA THR A 222 16.62 28.34 21.92
C THR A 222 17.52 28.63 20.71
N TYR A 223 17.12 28.21 19.50
CA TYR A 223 17.86 28.49 18.26
C TYR A 223 17.38 29.75 17.54
N ARG A 224 16.36 30.45 18.05
CA ARG A 224 15.77 31.62 17.38
C ARG A 224 15.91 32.87 18.24
N GLU A 225 16.52 33.91 17.67
CA GLU A 225 16.73 35.19 18.35
C GLU A 225 15.42 35.86 18.79
N ASP A 226 14.32 35.63 18.08
CA ASP A 226 13.00 36.17 18.39
C ASP A 226 12.49 35.81 19.80
N TYR A 227 12.99 34.71 20.37
CA TYR A 227 12.62 34.23 21.70
C TYR A 227 13.65 34.60 22.77
N TYR A 228 14.74 35.27 22.41
CA TYR A 228 15.76 35.69 23.36
C TYR A 228 15.42 37.04 23.99
N ASP A 229 15.29 37.06 25.31
CA ASP A 229 15.13 38.28 26.10
C ASP A 229 16.51 38.83 26.47
N ALA A 230 16.97 39.84 25.71
CA ALA A 230 18.28 40.44 25.92
C ALA A 230 18.44 41.17 27.26
N ASP A 231 17.35 41.66 27.86
CA ASP A 231 17.38 42.37 29.14
C ASP A 231 17.56 41.39 30.32
N ARG A 232 16.97 40.19 30.19
CA ARG A 232 16.99 39.15 31.22
C ARG A 232 17.99 38.03 30.95
N TYR A 233 18.64 38.04 29.78
CA TYR A 233 19.58 37.01 29.31
C TYR A 233 18.98 35.59 29.32
N VAL A 234 17.71 35.44 28.92
CA VAL A 234 17.00 34.14 28.92
C VAL A 234 16.17 33.95 27.66
N TYR A 235 15.98 32.70 27.24
CA TYR A 235 15.00 32.37 26.20
C TYR A 235 13.60 32.23 26.82
N LYS A 236 12.58 32.75 26.13
CA LYS A 236 11.18 32.62 26.54
C LYS A 236 10.27 32.46 25.33
N ILE A 237 9.26 31.60 25.45
CA ILE A 237 8.25 31.40 24.43
C ILE A 237 6.85 31.58 25.03
N ALA A 238 5.93 32.18 24.28
CA ALA A 238 4.57 32.39 24.74
C ALA A 238 3.82 31.06 24.87
N ILE A 239 3.09 30.86 25.98
CA ILE A 239 2.28 29.64 26.19
C ILE A 239 1.23 29.49 25.07
N ALA A 240 0.67 30.61 24.59
CA ALA A 240 -0.27 30.61 23.48
C ALA A 240 0.34 30.10 22.16
N GLU A 241 1.65 30.34 21.95
CA GLU A 241 2.35 29.86 20.77
C GLU A 241 2.62 28.35 20.85
N ILE A 242 3.03 27.87 22.03
CA ILE A 242 3.16 26.42 22.28
C ILE A 242 1.82 25.74 22.07
N LEU A 243 0.72 26.28 22.63
CA LEU A 243 -0.62 25.71 22.52
C LEU A 243 -1.04 25.52 21.05
N ARG A 244 -0.86 26.55 20.22
CA ARG A 244 -1.14 26.48 18.78
C ARG A 244 -0.35 25.36 18.08
N CYS A 245 0.86 25.05 18.55
CA CYS A 245 1.68 23.97 18.00
C CYS A 245 1.24 22.57 18.48
N VAL A 246 0.49 22.44 19.59
CA VAL A 246 0.07 21.14 20.16
C VAL A 246 -1.43 20.87 20.08
N GLU A 247 -2.24 21.83 19.61
CA GLU A 247 -3.69 21.69 19.46
C GLU A 247 -4.10 20.49 18.58
N TYR A 248 -3.33 20.16 17.54
CA TYR A 248 -3.60 19.01 16.67
C TYR A 248 -3.49 17.65 17.38
N LEU A 249 -2.81 17.62 18.54
CA LEU A 249 -2.70 16.45 19.42
C LEU A 249 -3.84 16.40 20.46
N GLY A 250 -4.78 17.35 20.43
CA GLY A 250 -5.88 17.46 21.39
C GLY A 250 -5.54 18.20 22.68
N ALA A 251 -4.44 18.97 22.71
CA ALA A 251 -4.07 19.76 23.87
C ALA A 251 -5.05 20.91 24.12
N THR A 252 -5.44 21.12 25.38
CA THR A 252 -6.14 22.34 25.82
C THR A 252 -5.19 23.23 26.64
N ALA A 253 -5.59 24.47 26.89
CA ALA A 253 -4.82 25.38 27.73
C ALA A 253 -4.60 24.80 29.14
N GLU A 254 -5.59 24.11 29.70
CA GLU A 254 -5.53 23.45 31.01
C GLU A 254 -4.52 22.30 31.01
N ILE A 255 -4.58 21.42 30.00
CA ILE A 255 -3.66 20.28 29.87
C ILE A 255 -2.23 20.78 29.71
N LEU A 256 -2.01 21.79 28.86
CA LEU A 256 -0.69 22.37 28.66
C LEU A 256 -0.12 23.00 29.95
N GLN A 257 -0.95 23.77 30.67
CA GLN A 257 -0.53 24.36 31.95
C GLN A 257 -0.22 23.30 33.01
N GLN A 258 -1.03 22.25 33.08
CA GLN A 258 -0.80 21.13 33.98
C GLN A 258 0.53 20.43 33.65
N LEU A 259 0.78 20.12 32.38
CA LEU A 259 2.03 19.47 31.95
C LEU A 259 3.26 20.33 32.22
N LEU A 260 3.19 21.64 31.99
CA LEU A 260 4.27 22.58 32.31
C LEU A 260 4.56 22.62 33.83
N LEU A 261 3.52 22.58 34.65
CA LEU A 261 3.65 22.56 36.12
C LEU A 261 4.22 21.23 36.62
N GLU A 262 3.72 20.09 36.14
CA GLU A 262 4.17 18.75 36.50
C GLU A 262 5.65 18.54 36.16
N ASN A 263 6.09 19.09 35.02
CA ASN A 263 7.47 19.05 34.57
C ASN A 263 8.32 20.23 35.08
N LYS A 264 7.82 20.97 36.08
CA LYS A 264 8.54 22.03 36.81
C LYS A 264 9.11 23.15 35.92
N LYS A 265 8.46 23.48 34.81
CA LYS A 265 8.88 24.60 33.95
C LYS A 265 8.46 25.93 34.56
N GLN A 266 9.36 26.92 34.51
CA GLN A 266 9.09 28.27 35.00
C GLN A 266 8.14 29.00 34.05
N MET A 267 7.08 29.58 34.59
CA MET A 267 6.08 30.33 33.83
C MET A 267 5.94 31.74 34.43
N GLU A 268 6.12 32.77 33.60
CA GLU A 268 5.97 34.17 34.01
C GLU A 268 5.21 34.96 32.95
N ASN A 269 4.16 35.69 33.35
CA ASN A 269 3.39 36.61 32.50
C ASN A 269 2.91 36.02 31.16
N GLY A 270 2.54 34.72 31.13
CA GLY A 270 2.07 34.03 29.93
C GLY A 270 3.18 33.46 29.04
N TYR A 271 4.43 33.48 29.50
CA TYR A 271 5.59 32.89 28.84
C TYR A 271 6.15 31.73 29.66
N VAL A 272 6.72 30.74 28.96
CA VAL A 272 7.58 29.72 29.56
C VAL A 272 9.01 30.22 29.47
N ILE A 273 9.71 30.29 30.60
CA ILE A 273 11.13 30.62 30.65
C ILE A 273 11.92 29.32 30.43
N ILE A 274 12.84 29.37 29.48
CA ILE A 274 13.70 28.26 29.10
C ILE A 274 15.02 28.49 29.83
N GLU A 275 15.18 27.81 30.96
CA GLU A 275 16.48 27.72 31.62
C GLU A 275 17.45 27.02 30.65
N GLU A 276 18.71 27.48 30.60
CA GLU A 276 19.78 26.70 29.97
C GLU A 276 19.97 25.43 30.80
N ASP A 277 19.14 24.42 30.52
CA ASP A 277 19.36 23.08 31.01
C ASP A 277 20.74 22.67 30.45
N ASN A 278 21.68 22.39 31.36
CA ASN A 278 23.06 21.99 31.10
C ASN A 278 23.09 20.56 30.51
N TYR A 279 22.33 20.34 29.43
CA TYR A 279 22.36 19.12 28.65
C TYR A 279 23.71 19.09 27.95
N SER A 280 24.60 18.25 28.49
CA SER A 280 25.72 17.69 27.72
C SER A 280 25.23 17.36 26.33
N SER A 281 25.97 17.85 25.35
CA SER A 281 25.92 17.49 23.95
C SER A 281 26.20 15.99 23.77
N ASP A 282 25.26 15.13 24.17
CA ASP A 282 25.31 13.69 23.91
C ASP A 282 24.37 13.34 22.75
N HIS A 283 24.56 14.03 21.61
CA HIS A 283 24.16 13.51 20.30
C HIS A 283 25.27 13.74 19.28
N ASP A 284 26.08 12.70 19.13
CA ASP A 284 26.83 12.27 17.94
C ASP A 284 27.48 13.34 17.06
N SER A 285 28.67 13.79 17.47
CA SER A 285 29.74 14.00 16.50
C SER A 285 30.42 12.65 16.24
N HIS A 286 29.87 11.84 15.32
CA HIS A 286 30.67 10.79 14.69
C HIS A 286 31.67 11.48 13.74
N ASP A 287 32.80 11.86 14.33
CA ASP A 287 34.02 12.23 13.62
C ASP A 287 34.53 10.98 12.89
N TYR A 288 34.27 10.91 11.58
CA TYR A 288 34.94 9.95 10.70
C TYR A 288 36.34 10.47 10.36
N SER A 289 37.21 10.56 11.35
CA SER A 289 38.64 10.65 11.08
C SER A 289 39.45 10.02 12.22
N GLN A 290 40.31 9.07 11.82
CA GLN A 290 41.32 8.36 12.63
C GLN A 290 40.86 7.07 13.30
N ASP A 291 40.95 5.97 12.54
CA ASP A 291 41.93 4.92 12.85
C ASP A 291 41.94 3.87 11.73
N ALA A 292 42.86 4.04 10.78
CA ALA A 292 43.28 2.99 9.86
C ALA A 292 44.77 3.19 9.57
N GLN A 293 45.59 2.99 10.60
CA GLN A 293 47.00 2.68 10.42
C GLN A 293 47.34 1.44 11.23
N GLU A 294 47.88 0.48 10.49
CA GLU A 294 48.73 -0.64 10.89
C GLU A 294 48.17 -2.07 10.73
N GLN A 295 48.99 -2.82 9.97
CA GLN A 295 49.14 -4.27 9.86
C GLN A 295 48.33 -4.98 8.77
N VAL A 296 48.83 -4.82 7.54
CA VAL A 296 48.78 -5.86 6.50
C VAL A 296 50.04 -6.71 6.64
N GLU A 297 49.87 -7.96 7.08
CA GLU A 297 50.83 -9.04 6.83
C GLU A 297 50.24 -10.01 5.78
N ASP A 298 51.10 -10.40 4.86
CA ASP A 298 50.85 -11.20 3.68
C ASP A 298 50.22 -12.57 3.94
N ALA A 299 49.25 -12.96 3.12
CA ALA A 299 49.04 -14.36 2.75
C ALA A 299 48.39 -14.50 1.36
N ASN A 300 49.18 -15.05 0.43
CA ASN A 300 48.81 -15.57 -0.89
C ASN A 300 47.51 -16.40 -0.91
N CYS A 301 46.66 -16.20 -1.93
CA CYS A 301 46.34 -17.26 -2.90
C CYS A 301 45.45 -16.81 -4.07
N THR A 302 45.97 -17.05 -5.27
CA THR A 302 45.30 -17.50 -6.51
C THR A 302 44.20 -16.65 -7.14
N ASN A 303 44.59 -15.98 -8.23
CA ASN A 303 43.72 -15.49 -9.29
C ASN A 303 43.06 -16.65 -10.04
N GLU A 304 41.73 -16.73 -10.03
CA GLU A 304 40.97 -17.33 -11.12
C GLU A 304 40.06 -16.24 -11.72
N VAL A 305 40.19 -16.08 -13.03
CA VAL A 305 39.53 -15.07 -13.84
C VAL A 305 38.23 -15.67 -14.35
N GLU A 306 37.09 -15.21 -13.85
CA GLU A 306 35.78 -15.56 -14.43
C GLU A 306 35.44 -14.61 -15.58
N ASN A 307 35.36 -15.23 -16.76
CA ASN A 307 35.06 -14.65 -18.06
C ASN A 307 33.54 -14.66 -18.26
N TRP A 308 32.92 -13.49 -18.38
CA TRP A 308 31.51 -13.36 -18.74
C TRP A 308 31.40 -13.22 -20.26
N ASP A 309 30.90 -14.27 -20.94
CA ASP A 309 30.14 -14.19 -22.19
C ASP A 309 29.76 -15.61 -22.69
N ALA A 310 28.46 -15.94 -22.63
CA ALA A 310 27.67 -16.71 -23.62
C ALA A 310 26.25 -17.00 -23.10
#